data_AF-A0A1V2TGN0-F1
#
_entry.id   AF-A0A1V2TGN0-F1
#
_cell.length_a   1.000
_cell.length_b   1.000
_cell.length_c   1.000
_cell.angle_alpha   90.00
_cell.angle_beta   90.00
_cell.angle_gamma   90.00
#
_symmetry.space_group_name_H-M   'P 1'
#
loop_
_entity.id
_entity.type
_entity.pdbx_description
1 polymer ?
#
loop_
_entity_poly.entity_id
_entity_poly.type
_entity_poly.pdbx_seq_one_letter_code
_entity_poly.pdbx_strand_id
1 'polypeptide(L)'
;MRNEDPGKLMEVLTRLVDSTHEVTTLLSRHIHGVSRNLDGVATVAPGADGDLASTITASKPMTSRRRPKDPFEAAFRRDIDVSTHGLGQPALWRTDVNVLYRHDNRPPEVIFAEGFQVRNSDSHLGEHEAGTPSGFVSTTRAEIIGKGTSFRRRYIYSIDAPGGIDLGEMAAQRFYSQQWTTQQKEVAFPGGIRPEFIVGARLREPRPGEPAGFIENPNYRPRPSQ
;
A
#
# COMPACT_ATOMS: atom_id res chain seq x y z
N MET A 1 5.23 -20.16 -43.49
CA MET A 1 4.72 -18.80 -43.17
C MET A 1 3.68 -18.95 -42.08
N ARG A 2 3.93 -18.44 -40.87
CA ARG A 2 2.95 -18.49 -39.77
C ARG A 2 2.15 -17.19 -39.83
N ASN A 3 0.84 -17.31 -40.07
CA ASN A 3 -0.11 -16.22 -39.95
C ASN A 3 -0.24 -15.87 -38.47
N GLU A 4 0.26 -14.70 -38.08
CA GLU A 4 -0.03 -14.15 -36.76
C GLU A 4 -1.46 -13.61 -36.74
N ASP A 5 -2.20 -13.98 -35.70
CA ASP A 5 -3.57 -13.57 -35.46
C ASP A 5 -3.65 -12.05 -35.24
N PRO A 6 -4.27 -11.28 -36.16
CA PRO A 6 -4.33 -9.83 -36.08
C PRO A 6 -5.04 -9.32 -34.80
N GLY A 7 -5.86 -10.15 -34.15
CA GLY A 7 -6.49 -9.80 -32.86
C GLY A 7 -5.48 -9.68 -31.70
N LYS A 8 -4.45 -10.54 -31.68
CA LYS A 8 -3.40 -10.50 -30.65
C LYS A 8 -2.44 -9.33 -30.82
N LEU A 9 -2.15 -8.95 -32.06
CA LEU A 9 -1.32 -7.78 -32.35
C LEU A 9 -2.02 -6.49 -31.90
N MET A 10 -3.34 -6.39 -32.09
CA MET A 10 -4.09 -5.23 -31.62
C MET A 10 -4.15 -5.15 -30.09
N GLU A 11 -4.29 -6.27 -29.37
CA GLU A 11 -4.28 -6.27 -27.90
C GLU A 11 -2.91 -5.86 -27.31
N VAL A 12 -1.81 -6.29 -27.94
CA VAL A 12 -0.45 -5.88 -27.54
C VAL A 12 -0.22 -4.40 -27.86
N LEU A 13 -0.69 -3.91 -29.02
CA LEU A 13 -0.58 -2.50 -29.39
C LEU A 13 -1.42 -1.60 -28.47
N THR A 14 -2.64 -2.01 -28.08
CA THR A 14 -3.45 -1.25 -27.11
C THR A 14 -2.76 -1.18 -25.75
N ARG A 15 -2.17 -2.27 -25.26
CA ARG A 15 -1.41 -2.27 -24.00
C ARG A 15 -0.14 -1.41 -24.06
N LEU A 16 0.52 -1.33 -25.22
CA LEU A 16 1.69 -0.46 -25.43
C LEU A 16 1.30 1.03 -25.50
N VAL A 17 0.14 1.35 -26.10
CA VAL A 17 -0.37 2.71 -26.21
C VAL A 17 -0.86 3.23 -24.85
N ASP A 18 -1.53 2.39 -24.06
CA ASP A 18 -1.94 2.75 -22.69
C ASP A 18 -0.71 2.98 -21.78
N SER A 19 0.31 2.12 -21.89
CA SER A 19 1.56 2.26 -21.13
C SER A 19 2.34 3.54 -21.53
N THR A 20 2.36 3.91 -22.80
CA THR A 20 3.05 5.14 -23.24
C THR A 20 2.28 6.41 -22.87
N HIS A 21 0.94 6.38 -22.79
CA HIS A 21 0.15 7.49 -22.26
C HIS A 21 0.38 7.72 -20.75
N GLU A 22 0.51 6.65 -19.96
CA GLU A 22 0.82 6.77 -18.53
C GLU A 22 2.22 7.37 -18.28
N VAL A 23 3.23 6.94 -19.05
CA VAL A 23 4.60 7.46 -18.93
C VAL A 23 4.72 8.92 -19.41
N THR A 24 4.03 9.29 -20.49
CA THR A 24 4.07 10.66 -21.03
C THR A 24 3.36 11.66 -20.10
N THR A 25 2.28 11.24 -19.45
CA THR A 25 1.55 12.09 -18.48
C THR A 25 2.30 12.23 -17.14
N LEU A 26 3.19 11.29 -16.81
CA LEU A 26 4.09 11.37 -15.65
C LEU A 26 5.27 12.33 -15.91
N LEU A 27 5.87 12.29 -17.10
CA LEU A 27 7.00 13.15 -17.47
C LEU A 27 6.60 14.63 -17.62
N SER A 28 5.45 14.95 -18.23
CA SER A 28 5.01 16.36 -18.37
C SER A 28 4.64 17.04 -17.04
N ARG A 29 4.31 16.27 -15.99
CA ARG A 29 4.00 16.82 -14.65
C ARG A 29 5.22 16.96 -13.75
N HIS A 30 6.31 16.26 -14.04
CA HIS A 30 7.57 16.40 -13.30
C HIS A 30 8.29 17.73 -13.61
N ILE A 31 8.18 18.24 -14.85
CA ILE A 31 8.87 19.47 -15.30
C ILE A 31 8.27 20.75 -14.68
N HIS A 32 6.97 20.75 -14.34
CA HIS A 32 6.31 21.93 -13.77
C HIS A 32 6.43 22.07 -12.24
N GLY A 33 6.97 21.06 -11.55
CA GLY A 33 7.13 21.05 -10.09
C GLY A 33 8.45 21.63 -9.57
N VAL A 34 9.48 21.74 -10.43
CA VAL A 34 10.85 22.10 -10.00
C VAL A 34 11.09 23.63 -9.96
N SER A 35 10.21 24.46 -10.55
CA SER A 35 10.50 25.89 -10.75
C SER A 35 9.96 26.87 -9.69
N ARG A 36 9.55 26.40 -8.49
CA ARG A 36 9.06 27.31 -7.43
C ARG A 36 9.63 26.96 -6.07
N ASN A 37 10.88 27.39 -5.83
CA ASN A 37 11.38 27.79 -4.50
C ASN A 37 12.84 28.25 -4.60
N LEU A 38 13.04 29.43 -5.19
CA LEU A 38 14.25 30.22 -5.02
C LEU A 38 13.82 31.68 -4.83
N ASP A 39 13.19 31.99 -3.70
CA ASP A 39 13.04 33.37 -3.20
C ASP A 39 12.76 33.32 -1.70
N GLY A 40 13.83 33.48 -0.92
CA GLY A 40 13.77 33.43 0.54
C GLY A 40 15.15 33.61 1.19
N VAL A 41 15.95 34.55 0.68
CA VAL A 41 17.20 34.96 1.34
C VAL A 41 16.85 36.00 2.39
N ALA A 42 16.83 35.59 3.67
CA ALA A 42 16.76 36.50 4.80
C ALA A 42 18.19 36.96 5.16
N THR A 43 18.42 38.26 5.10
CA THR A 43 19.61 38.93 5.63
C THR A 43 19.59 38.90 7.16
N VAL A 44 20.67 38.40 7.79
CA VAL A 44 20.91 38.51 9.25
C VAL A 44 22.26 39.20 9.47
N ALA A 45 22.25 40.23 10.33
CA ALA A 45 23.39 41.05 10.70
C ALA A 45 24.41 40.30 11.60
N PRO A 46 25.68 40.74 11.69
CA PRO A 46 26.72 40.04 12.43
C PRO A 46 26.86 40.53 13.87
N GLY A 47 27.11 39.61 14.81
CA GLY A 47 27.69 39.95 16.11
C GLY A 47 27.22 39.06 17.26
N ALA A 48 28.04 38.08 17.62
CA ALA A 48 28.50 37.77 18.98
C ALA A 48 29.02 36.32 19.04
N ASP A 49 30.32 36.20 19.23
CA ASP A 49 31.03 34.96 19.52
C ASP A 49 30.53 34.31 20.81
N GLY A 50 30.34 32.98 20.81
CA GLY A 50 30.01 32.21 22.01
C GLY A 50 29.69 30.75 21.72
N ASP A 51 30.66 29.88 22.00
CA ASP A 51 30.55 28.42 22.27
C ASP A 51 29.63 27.56 21.39
N LEU A 52 30.22 26.99 20.35
CA LEU A 52 29.70 25.82 19.61
C LEU A 52 30.01 24.51 20.37
N ALA A 53 29.44 24.34 21.57
CA ALA A 53 29.40 23.03 22.21
C ALA A 53 28.21 22.92 23.14
N SER A 54 27.39 21.89 22.91
CA SER A 54 26.26 21.47 23.74
C SER A 54 24.99 22.29 23.58
N THR A 55 24.07 21.79 22.75
CA THR A 55 22.70 21.41 23.15
C THR A 55 21.97 20.92 21.89
N ILE A 56 22.37 19.75 21.38
CA ILE A 56 21.40 18.89 20.70
C ILE A 56 20.75 18.11 21.83
N THR A 57 19.74 18.71 22.46
CA THR A 57 18.83 17.95 23.30
C THR A 57 18.19 16.93 22.37
N ALA A 58 18.63 15.67 22.50
CA ALA A 58 18.01 14.54 21.83
C ALA A 58 16.50 14.65 22.12
N SER A 59 15.75 15.05 21.09
CA SER A 59 14.31 15.02 21.14
C SER A 59 13.95 13.57 21.47
N LYS A 60 13.31 13.39 22.62
CA LYS A 60 12.75 12.14 23.12
C LYS A 60 12.31 11.28 21.93
N PRO A 61 12.84 10.06 21.72
CA PRO A 61 12.51 9.27 20.53
C PRO A 61 11.00 9.16 20.50
N MET A 62 10.41 9.72 19.44
CA MET A 62 8.98 9.72 19.23
C MET A 62 8.56 8.27 19.30
N THR A 63 7.75 7.99 20.32
CA THR A 63 7.56 6.67 20.89
C THR A 63 7.43 5.63 19.80
N SER A 64 8.29 4.62 19.81
CA SER A 64 8.07 3.40 19.06
C SER A 64 6.70 2.86 19.51
N ARG A 65 5.63 3.17 18.77
CA ARG A 65 4.36 2.45 18.92
C ARG A 65 4.76 0.98 18.83
N ARG A 66 4.45 0.23 19.89
CA ARG A 66 5.01 -1.12 20.09
C ARG A 66 4.83 -1.92 18.81
N ARG A 67 5.95 -2.24 18.16
CA ARG A 67 5.99 -3.20 17.06
C ARG A 67 5.20 -4.44 17.52
N PRO A 68 4.28 -4.98 16.70
CA PRO A 68 3.64 -6.24 17.01
C PRO A 68 4.68 -7.29 17.38
N LYS A 69 4.34 -8.19 18.31
CA LYS A 69 5.26 -9.27 18.76
C LYS A 69 5.82 -10.04 17.57
N ASP A 70 4.96 -10.33 16.60
CA ASP A 70 5.33 -10.84 15.29
C ASP A 70 4.68 -9.99 14.18
N PRO A 71 5.42 -9.10 13.52
CA PRO A 71 4.87 -8.27 12.46
C PRO A 71 4.58 -9.03 11.15
N PHE A 72 5.11 -10.26 11.01
CA PHE A 72 4.91 -11.14 9.86
C PHE A 72 3.94 -12.29 10.17
N GLU A 73 3.21 -12.21 11.28
CA GLU A 73 2.26 -13.26 11.69
C GLU A 73 1.23 -13.56 10.59
N ALA A 74 0.83 -12.57 9.81
CA ALA A 74 -0.11 -12.73 8.69
C ALA A 74 0.52 -13.30 7.39
N ALA A 75 1.85 -13.29 7.25
CA ALA A 75 2.52 -13.46 5.96
C ALA A 75 2.69 -14.92 5.53
N PHE A 76 2.73 -15.15 4.21
CA PHE A 76 3.29 -16.39 3.63
C PHE A 76 4.81 -16.32 3.60
N ARG A 77 5.33 -15.20 3.08
CA ARG A 77 6.75 -14.94 2.87
C ARG A 77 7.30 -14.11 4.01
N ARG A 78 8.00 -14.76 4.93
CA ARG A 78 8.61 -14.11 6.09
C ARG A 78 10.04 -13.59 5.82
N ASP A 79 10.49 -13.71 4.58
CA ASP A 79 11.82 -13.33 4.10
C ASP A 79 11.87 -11.93 3.46
N ILE A 80 10.75 -11.21 3.42
CA ILE A 80 10.70 -9.83 2.92
C ILE A 80 11.42 -8.90 3.90
N ASP A 81 12.53 -8.31 3.48
CA ASP A 81 13.30 -7.36 4.30
C ASP A 81 12.66 -5.98 4.31
N VAL A 82 11.95 -5.67 5.38
CA VAL A 82 11.29 -4.38 5.62
C VAL A 82 12.09 -3.46 6.54
N SER A 83 13.36 -3.75 6.82
CA SER A 83 14.19 -2.91 7.70
C SER A 83 14.46 -1.52 7.10
N THR A 84 14.55 -1.45 5.76
CA THR A 84 14.83 -0.21 5.03
C THR A 84 13.64 0.29 4.22
N HIS A 85 12.84 -0.64 3.67
CA HIS A 85 11.63 -0.45 2.84
C HIS A 85 11.68 0.67 1.79
N GLY A 86 12.88 1.11 1.43
CA GLY A 86 13.16 2.16 0.45
C GLY A 86 13.02 3.61 0.94
N LEU A 87 12.62 3.88 2.19
CA LEU A 87 12.36 5.27 2.65
C LEU A 87 13.39 5.84 3.62
N GLY A 88 14.36 5.01 4.06
CA GLY A 88 15.40 5.47 4.99
C GLY A 88 14.88 5.85 6.38
N GLN A 89 13.67 5.42 6.74
CA GLN A 89 13.04 5.60 8.04
C GLN A 89 12.53 4.26 8.56
N PRO A 90 12.32 4.06 9.87
CA PRO A 90 11.70 2.83 10.37
C PRO A 90 10.26 2.65 9.88
N ALA A 91 9.86 1.40 9.63
CA ALA A 91 8.47 1.09 9.32
C ALA A 91 7.57 1.41 10.52
N LEU A 92 6.45 2.10 10.27
CA LEU A 92 5.42 2.30 11.28
C LEU A 92 4.43 1.14 11.20
N TRP A 93 4.51 0.23 12.14
CA TRP A 93 3.61 -0.92 12.19
C TRP A 93 2.24 -0.53 12.73
N ARG A 94 1.19 -1.05 12.11
CA ARG A 94 -0.17 -0.98 12.64
C ARG A 94 -0.24 -1.74 13.97
N THR A 95 -0.87 -1.10 14.95
CA THR A 95 -1.06 -1.66 16.30
C THR A 95 -2.52 -1.95 16.63
N ASP A 96 -3.46 -1.42 15.85
CA ASP A 96 -4.88 -1.76 16.00
C ASP A 96 -5.17 -3.17 15.45
N VAL A 97 -6.31 -3.71 15.89
CA VAL A 97 -6.81 -5.03 15.50
C VAL A 97 -8.07 -4.93 14.64
N ASN A 98 -8.34 -3.76 14.06
CA ASN A 98 -9.56 -3.55 13.29
C ASN A 98 -9.53 -4.33 11.98
N VAL A 99 -10.72 -4.72 11.51
CA VAL A 99 -10.90 -5.31 10.18
C VAL A 99 -10.42 -4.33 9.12
N LEU A 100 -9.68 -4.86 8.16
CA LEU A 100 -9.23 -4.17 6.96
C LEU A 100 -9.97 -4.71 5.74
N TYR A 101 -9.87 -3.97 4.65
CA TYR A 101 -10.53 -4.30 3.40
C TYR A 101 -9.54 -4.35 2.25
N ARG A 102 -9.80 -5.25 1.31
CA ARG A 102 -9.06 -5.31 0.05
C ARG A 102 -10.03 -5.45 -1.12
N HIS A 103 -9.82 -4.61 -2.11
CA HIS A 103 -10.54 -4.65 -3.38
C HIS A 103 -9.73 -5.51 -4.36
N ASP A 104 -10.29 -6.60 -4.87
CA ASP A 104 -9.60 -7.54 -5.78
C ASP A 104 -10.57 -8.12 -6.83
N ASN A 105 -10.01 -8.54 -7.98
CA ASN A 105 -10.79 -9.17 -9.06
C ASN A 105 -10.76 -10.69 -9.00
N ARG A 106 -9.77 -11.27 -8.29
CA ARG A 106 -9.72 -12.72 -8.08
C ARG A 106 -10.92 -13.15 -7.25
N PRO A 107 -11.54 -14.30 -7.58
CA PRO A 107 -12.77 -14.72 -6.94
C PRO A 107 -12.49 -15.40 -5.58
N PRO A 108 -13.50 -15.48 -4.69
CA PRO A 108 -13.32 -15.97 -3.33
C PRO A 108 -12.75 -17.37 -3.25
N GLU A 109 -13.12 -18.29 -4.15
CA GLU A 109 -12.60 -19.65 -4.18
C GLU A 109 -11.07 -19.70 -4.34
N VAL A 110 -10.48 -18.77 -5.10
CA VAL A 110 -9.03 -18.66 -5.26
C VAL A 110 -8.43 -18.05 -3.99
N ILE A 111 -8.97 -16.93 -3.53
CA ILE A 111 -8.42 -16.19 -2.39
C ILE A 111 -8.56 -16.95 -1.07
N PHE A 112 -9.62 -17.72 -0.88
CA PHE A 112 -9.83 -18.52 0.33
C PHE A 112 -8.95 -19.76 0.35
N ALA A 113 -8.53 -20.28 -0.81
CA ALA A 113 -7.59 -21.38 -0.91
C ALA A 113 -6.14 -20.90 -0.77
N GLU A 114 -5.78 -19.83 -1.46
CA GLU A 114 -4.38 -19.41 -1.65
C GLU A 114 -3.97 -18.20 -0.82
N GLY A 115 -4.92 -17.46 -0.26
CA GLY A 115 -4.69 -16.19 0.41
C GLY A 115 -4.25 -15.08 -0.57
N PHE A 116 -3.80 -13.96 -0.02
CA PHE A 116 -3.22 -12.89 -0.82
C PHE A 116 -1.70 -13.06 -0.91
N GLN A 117 -1.26 -13.65 -2.02
CA GLN A 117 0.15 -13.77 -2.36
C GLN A 117 0.75 -12.43 -2.84
N VAL A 118 2.03 -12.22 -2.52
CA VAL A 118 2.83 -11.12 -3.08
C VAL A 118 3.23 -11.43 -4.52
N ARG A 119 3.47 -10.39 -5.32
CA ARG A 119 3.83 -10.55 -6.74
C ARG A 119 5.34 -10.65 -6.98
N ASN A 120 6.14 -10.19 -6.01
CA ASN A 120 7.60 -10.19 -6.05
C ASN A 120 8.15 -10.21 -4.61
N SER A 121 9.47 -10.21 -4.43
CA SER A 121 10.17 -10.00 -3.16
C SER A 121 10.60 -8.55 -2.92
N ASP A 122 10.37 -7.64 -3.87
CA ASP A 122 10.79 -6.24 -3.73
C ASP A 122 10.13 -5.56 -2.52
N SER A 123 10.95 -5.09 -1.59
CA SER A 123 10.50 -4.49 -0.35
C SER A 123 10.47 -2.95 -0.37
N HIS A 124 10.65 -2.31 -1.52
CA HIS A 124 10.55 -0.85 -1.63
C HIS A 124 9.09 -0.40 -1.69
N LEU A 125 8.66 0.42 -0.73
CA LEU A 125 7.30 0.96 -0.69
C LEU A 125 7.01 1.91 -1.86
N GLY A 126 8.01 2.66 -2.33
CA GLY A 126 7.85 3.53 -3.51
C GLY A 126 7.43 2.76 -4.77
N GLU A 127 8.02 1.59 -5.01
CA GLU A 127 7.64 0.70 -6.11
C GLU A 127 6.23 0.12 -5.91
N HIS A 128 5.86 -0.16 -4.66
CA HIS A 128 4.52 -0.62 -4.32
C HIS A 128 3.44 0.43 -4.64
N GLU A 129 3.65 1.70 -4.28
CA GLU A 129 2.71 2.79 -4.58
C GLU A 129 2.63 3.07 -6.09
N ALA A 130 3.72 2.89 -6.82
CA ALA A 130 3.73 2.98 -8.28
C ALA A 130 2.91 1.86 -8.98
N GLY A 131 2.46 0.84 -8.25
CA GLY A 131 1.69 -0.29 -8.78
C GLY A 131 2.55 -1.41 -9.37
N THR A 132 3.88 -1.31 -9.24
CA THR A 132 4.85 -2.33 -9.66
C THR A 132 4.66 -3.62 -8.84
N PRO A 133 4.91 -4.83 -9.40
CA PRO A 133 5.00 -6.06 -8.61
C PRO A 133 5.94 -5.91 -7.42
N SER A 134 5.41 -6.00 -6.20
CA SER A 134 6.19 -5.88 -4.97
C SER A 134 5.93 -7.03 -3.99
N GLY A 135 6.73 -7.03 -2.91
CA GLY A 135 6.63 -7.87 -1.72
C GLY A 135 5.53 -7.46 -0.75
N PHE A 136 4.59 -6.60 -1.17
CA PHE A 136 3.50 -6.13 -0.34
C PHE A 136 2.12 -6.45 -0.92
N VAL A 137 1.18 -6.70 -0.03
CA VAL A 137 -0.26 -6.70 -0.33
C VAL A 137 -0.89 -5.47 0.30
N SER A 138 -1.48 -4.63 -0.55
CA SER A 138 -2.21 -3.44 -0.12
C SER A 138 -3.58 -3.79 0.45
N THR A 139 -3.95 -3.13 1.55
CA THR A 139 -5.27 -3.16 2.19
C THR A 139 -5.62 -1.77 2.69
N THR A 140 -6.87 -1.53 3.06
CA THR A 140 -7.36 -0.23 3.51
C THR A 140 -8.24 -0.35 4.75
N ARG A 141 -8.25 0.68 5.59
CA ARG A 141 -9.24 0.82 6.68
C ARG A 141 -10.63 1.24 6.20
N ALA A 142 -10.74 1.74 4.96
CA ALA A 142 -12.01 2.16 4.38
C ALA A 142 -12.61 1.02 3.56
N GLU A 143 -13.79 0.54 3.95
CA GLU A 143 -14.49 -0.50 3.19
C GLU A 143 -14.79 -0.07 1.75
N ILE A 144 -15.13 1.22 1.59
CA ILE A 144 -15.35 1.85 0.28
C ILE A 144 -14.33 2.96 0.11
N ILE A 145 -13.42 2.75 -0.84
CA ILE A 145 -12.55 3.76 -1.38
C ILE A 145 -13.38 4.63 -2.35
N GLY A 146 -13.27 5.97 -2.25
CA GLY A 146 -14.18 6.95 -2.83
C GLY A 146 -14.62 6.76 -4.29
N LYS A 147 -15.81 7.28 -4.62
CA LYS A 147 -16.37 7.32 -5.99
C LYS A 147 -15.41 8.06 -6.92
N GLY A 148 -15.05 7.44 -8.05
CA GLY A 148 -14.22 8.05 -9.09
C GLY A 148 -12.81 7.49 -9.21
N THR A 149 -12.40 6.56 -8.34
CA THR A 149 -11.13 5.85 -8.53
C THR A 149 -11.28 4.71 -9.54
N SER A 150 -10.30 4.57 -10.43
CA SER A 150 -10.22 3.50 -11.45
C SER A 150 -10.12 2.08 -10.87
N PHE A 151 -10.20 1.93 -9.54
CA PHE A 151 -10.10 0.67 -8.80
C PHE A 151 -11.45 -0.04 -8.67
N ARG A 152 -12.26 -0.08 -9.73
CA ARG A 152 -13.51 -0.87 -9.72
C ARG A 152 -13.18 -2.36 -9.76
N ARG A 153 -12.85 -2.91 -8.60
CA ARG A 153 -12.63 -4.34 -8.41
C ARG A 153 -13.95 -5.03 -8.08
N ARG A 154 -14.01 -6.31 -8.44
CA ARG A 154 -15.25 -7.08 -8.35
C ARG A 154 -15.65 -7.41 -6.91
N TYR A 155 -14.67 -7.73 -6.08
CA TYR A 155 -14.87 -8.19 -4.72
C TYR A 155 -14.26 -7.23 -3.70
N ILE A 156 -14.92 -7.13 -2.55
CA ILE A 156 -14.39 -6.52 -1.34
C ILE A 156 -14.20 -7.64 -0.33
N TYR A 157 -12.96 -7.86 0.07
CA TYR A 157 -12.56 -8.84 1.07
C TYR A 157 -12.41 -8.18 2.43
N SER A 158 -12.97 -8.79 3.46
CA SER A 158 -12.77 -8.41 4.86
C SER A 158 -11.61 -9.22 5.44
N ILE A 159 -10.68 -8.54 6.10
CA ILE A 159 -9.41 -9.12 6.55
C ILE A 159 -9.25 -8.82 8.04
N ASP A 160 -9.15 -9.88 8.85
CA ASP A 160 -8.84 -9.85 10.27
C ASP A 160 -7.42 -10.37 10.49
N ALA A 161 -6.43 -9.52 10.22
CA ALA A 161 -5.02 -9.88 10.28
C ALA A 161 -4.27 -9.03 11.34
N PRO A 162 -3.25 -9.56 12.03
CA PRO A 162 -2.33 -8.78 12.83
C PRO A 162 -1.26 -8.08 11.97
N GLY A 163 -0.72 -6.97 12.47
CA GLY A 163 0.42 -6.29 11.84
C GLY A 163 0.06 -5.51 10.56
N GLY A 164 1.04 -5.43 9.65
CA GLY A 164 1.03 -4.54 8.48
C GLY A 164 1.68 -3.18 8.77
N ILE A 165 2.25 -2.55 7.73
CA ILE A 165 2.85 -1.21 7.78
C ILE A 165 1.76 -0.18 7.51
N ASP A 166 1.59 0.78 8.41
CA ASP A 166 0.58 1.82 8.35
C ASP A 166 1.03 3.01 7.51
N LEU A 167 0.76 2.96 6.20
CA LEU A 167 1.20 4.00 5.27
C LEU A 167 0.46 5.33 5.50
N GLY A 168 -0.77 5.27 6.02
CA GLY A 168 -1.52 6.47 6.41
C GLY A 168 -0.83 7.23 7.55
N GLU A 169 -0.35 6.52 8.57
CA GLU A 169 0.44 7.13 9.64
C GLU A 169 1.80 7.64 9.13
N MET A 170 2.49 6.88 8.27
CA MET A 170 3.77 7.32 7.68
C MET A 170 3.61 8.61 6.85
N ALA A 171 2.53 8.73 6.09
CA ALA A 171 2.20 9.94 5.34
C ALA A 171 1.86 11.11 6.27
N ALA A 172 1.10 10.88 7.35
CA ALA A 172 0.80 11.90 8.35
C ALA A 172 2.07 12.43 9.04
N GLN A 173 3.07 11.58 9.25
CA GLN A 173 4.39 11.95 9.76
C GLN A 173 5.34 12.52 8.68
N ARG A 174 4.85 12.69 7.44
CA ARG A 174 5.59 13.23 6.28
C ARG A 174 6.80 12.38 5.88
N PHE A 175 6.80 11.09 6.22
CA PHE A 175 7.80 10.13 5.78
C PHE A 175 7.48 9.49 4.44
N TYR A 176 6.25 9.69 3.95
CA TYR A 176 5.74 9.03 2.75
C TYR A 176 4.84 9.94 1.92
N SER A 177 4.70 9.61 0.63
CA SER A 177 3.85 10.35 -0.32
C SER A 177 2.42 10.47 0.21
N GLN A 178 1.90 11.70 0.19
CA GLN A 178 0.56 12.02 0.69
C GLN A 178 -0.52 11.94 -0.40
N GLN A 179 -0.15 11.85 -1.68
CA GLN A 179 -1.10 12.01 -2.79
C GLN A 179 -2.18 10.93 -2.82
N TRP A 180 -1.87 9.71 -2.35
CA TRP A 180 -2.81 8.59 -2.42
C TRP A 180 -3.08 7.95 -1.05
N THR A 181 -2.06 7.79 -0.20
CA THR A 181 -2.15 7.02 1.05
C THR A 181 -3.05 7.61 2.14
N THR A 182 -3.14 8.94 2.21
CA THR A 182 -3.96 9.63 3.23
C THR A 182 -5.45 9.41 3.04
N GLN A 183 -5.92 9.40 1.80
CA GLN A 183 -7.31 9.12 1.45
C GLN A 183 -7.63 7.63 1.55
N GLN A 184 -6.66 6.78 1.22
CA GLN A 184 -6.81 5.32 1.21
C GLN A 184 -6.68 4.71 2.61
N LYS A 185 -6.10 5.41 3.61
CA LYS A 185 -5.81 4.87 4.95
C LYS A 185 -5.15 3.47 4.86
N GLU A 186 -4.16 3.39 3.99
CA GLU A 186 -3.58 2.13 3.53
C GLU A 186 -2.75 1.44 4.62
N VAL A 187 -2.84 0.12 4.64
CA VAL A 187 -1.98 -0.78 5.41
C VAL A 187 -1.36 -1.79 4.44
N ALA A 188 -0.03 -1.81 4.36
CA ALA A 188 0.72 -2.70 3.48
C ALA A 188 1.21 -3.94 4.25
N PHE A 189 0.84 -5.13 3.79
CA PHE A 189 1.28 -6.40 4.38
C PHE A 189 2.49 -6.96 3.65
N PRO A 190 3.68 -6.94 4.26
CA PRO A 190 4.84 -7.57 3.66
C PRO A 190 4.66 -9.09 3.67
N GLY A 191 4.98 -9.73 2.56
CA GLY A 191 4.94 -11.19 2.45
C GLY A 191 3.55 -11.81 2.29
N GLY A 192 2.52 -10.98 2.13
CA GLY A 192 1.16 -11.42 1.83
C GLY A 192 0.30 -11.64 3.05
N ILE A 193 -0.86 -12.27 2.84
CA ILE A 193 -1.87 -12.51 3.89
C ILE A 193 -2.41 -13.93 3.74
N ARG A 194 -2.17 -14.79 4.73
CA ARG A 194 -2.63 -16.18 4.72
C ARG A 194 -4.16 -16.29 4.81
N PRO A 195 -4.76 -17.38 4.29
CA PRO A 195 -6.20 -17.48 4.15
C PRO A 195 -6.92 -17.46 5.50
N GLU A 196 -6.30 -17.96 6.57
CA GLU A 196 -6.91 -17.97 7.91
C GLU A 196 -7.18 -16.58 8.48
N PHE A 197 -6.61 -15.51 7.92
CA PHE A 197 -6.86 -14.12 8.32
C PHE A 197 -7.87 -13.39 7.42
N ILE A 198 -8.41 -14.07 6.40
CA ILE A 198 -9.43 -13.50 5.52
C ILE A 198 -10.79 -13.94 6.04
N VAL A 199 -11.62 -13.00 6.49
CA VAL A 199 -12.93 -13.29 7.08
C VAL A 199 -13.90 -13.79 6.01
N GLY A 200 -13.85 -13.17 4.83
CA GLY A 200 -14.72 -13.50 3.72
C GLY A 200 -14.74 -12.38 2.68
N ALA A 201 -15.73 -12.44 1.79
CA ALA A 201 -15.82 -11.53 0.66
C ALA A 201 -17.27 -11.17 0.34
N ARG A 202 -17.47 -10.05 -0.32
CA ARG A 202 -18.74 -9.71 -0.96
C ARG A 202 -18.51 -9.08 -2.31
N LEU A 203 -19.52 -9.16 -3.17
CA LEU A 203 -19.54 -8.38 -4.39
C LEU A 203 -19.63 -6.89 -4.05
N ARG A 204 -18.83 -6.07 -4.74
CA ARG A 204 -18.87 -4.61 -4.59
C ARG A 204 -20.20 -4.05 -5.07
N GLU A 205 -20.61 -4.47 -6.26
CA GLU A 205 -21.85 -4.10 -6.96
C GLU A 205 -22.43 -5.37 -7.60
N PRO A 206 -23.27 -6.13 -6.86
CA PRO A 206 -23.90 -7.34 -7.39
C PRO A 206 -24.84 -7.00 -8.57
N ARG A 207 -24.82 -7.82 -9.62
CA ARG A 207 -25.79 -7.74 -10.73
C ARG A 207 -27.03 -8.58 -10.43
N PRO A 208 -28.17 -8.36 -11.11
CA PRO A 208 -29.33 -9.25 -10.99
C PRO A 208 -28.95 -10.71 -11.24
N GLY A 209 -29.35 -11.60 -10.33
CA GLY A 209 -29.02 -13.03 -10.36
C GLY A 209 -27.70 -13.41 -9.68
N GLU A 210 -26.90 -12.44 -9.22
CA GLU A 210 -25.67 -12.71 -8.47
C GLU A 210 -25.93 -12.73 -6.96
N PRO A 211 -25.16 -13.54 -6.19
CA PRO A 211 -25.28 -13.56 -4.74
C PRO A 211 -24.91 -12.20 -4.16
N ALA A 212 -25.90 -11.47 -3.64
CA ALA A 212 -25.72 -10.16 -3.02
C ALA A 212 -25.18 -10.23 -1.57
N GLY A 213 -24.95 -11.43 -1.05
CA GLY A 213 -24.55 -11.68 0.34
C GLY A 213 -23.04 -11.70 0.57
N PHE A 214 -22.68 -11.78 1.85
CA PHE A 214 -21.33 -12.08 2.28
C PHE A 214 -21.05 -13.58 2.09
N ILE A 215 -19.88 -13.88 1.54
CA ILE A 215 -19.37 -15.23 1.32
C ILE A 215 -18.32 -15.46 2.39
N GLU A 216 -18.63 -16.31 3.36
CA GLU A 216 -17.73 -16.65 4.46
C GLU A 216 -16.55 -17.48 3.94
N ASN A 217 -15.37 -17.19 4.47
CA ASN A 217 -14.21 -18.02 4.22
C ASN A 217 -14.20 -19.21 5.19
N PRO A 218 -14.33 -20.47 4.72
CA PRO A 218 -14.30 -21.64 5.60
C PRO A 218 -12.95 -21.84 6.31
N ASN A 219 -11.89 -21.24 5.79
CA ASN A 219 -10.54 -21.32 6.36
C ASN A 219 -10.27 -20.24 7.40
N TYR A 220 -11.16 -19.26 7.57
CA TYR A 220 -11.00 -18.19 8.56
C TYR A 220 -10.83 -18.76 9.98
N ARG A 221 -9.89 -18.19 10.74
CA ARG A 221 -9.66 -18.51 12.16
C ARG A 221 -9.74 -17.21 12.96
N PRO A 222 -10.85 -16.98 13.68
CA PRO A 222 -11.02 -15.78 14.50
C PRO A 222 -9.86 -15.59 15.46
N ARG A 223 -9.33 -14.38 15.52
CA ARG A 223 -8.30 -14.05 16.49
C ARG A 223 -8.91 -13.99 17.89
N PRO A 224 -8.19 -14.45 18.94
CA PRO A 224 -8.62 -14.22 20.31
C PRO A 224 -8.84 -12.72 20.52
N SER A 225 -9.89 -12.34 21.24
CA SER A 225 -10.02 -11.00 21.77
C SER A 225 -8.77 -10.67 22.59
N GLN A 226 -8.02 -9.64 22.17
CA GLN A 226 -6.82 -9.17 22.88
C GLN A 226 -7.16 -8.25 24.04
#